data_AF-A0A1U9P4K7-F1
#
_entry.id   AF-A0A1U9P4K7-F1
#
_cell.length_a   1.000
_cell.length_b   1.000
_cell.length_c   1.000
_cell.angle_alpha   90.00
_cell.angle_beta   90.00
_cell.angle_gamma   90.00
#
_symmetry.space_group_name_H-M   'P 1'
#
loop_
_entity.id
_entity.type
_entity.pdbx_description
1 polymer ?
#
loop_
_entity_poly.entity_id
_entity_poly.type
_entity_poly.pdbx_seq_one_letter_code
_entity_poly.pdbx_strand_id
1 'polypeptide(L)'
;MGDFSRPDGARHPHHPRSYEITAPGEAGEVRAVRELGRRLAAAAGDDLFGCSCGDDDGTRHATPESNRLLDPLSPDGIPARHRARWAAAAPLGLREYAAALAAGAEDPAPPRGVPLSVAFGWLGAVRPQPRDAAWLLAERAPLRLLAGAATVELAWAVRESDRAGLEGAVRFFAGEEFTTRHPKRRRVPDTARDLLLRHARSHRPGDLAVLERRLLRAPEDRIRRS
;
A
#
# COMPACT_ATOMS: atom_id res chain seq x y z
N MET A 1 9.22 12.22 -13.77
CA MET A 1 8.13 11.47 -13.13
C MET A 1 7.13 11.15 -14.25
N GLY A 2 7.21 9.95 -14.83
CA GLY A 2 6.46 9.59 -16.05
C GLY A 2 5.14 8.93 -15.72
N ASP A 3 4.11 9.20 -16.50
CA ASP A 3 2.85 8.47 -16.48
C ASP A 3 3.11 7.05 -17.01
N PHE A 4 3.09 6.02 -16.16
CA PHE A 4 3.41 4.63 -16.52
C PHE A 4 2.25 3.91 -17.21
N SER A 5 1.50 4.64 -18.02
CA SER A 5 0.53 4.10 -18.96
C SER A 5 1.31 3.59 -20.17
N ARG A 6 1.12 2.32 -20.57
CA ARG A 6 1.66 1.85 -21.85
C ARG A 6 1.15 2.75 -22.99
N PRO A 7 1.84 2.84 -24.14
CA PRO A 7 1.35 3.61 -25.29
C PRO A 7 -0.05 3.21 -25.77
N ASP A 8 -0.45 1.97 -25.47
CA ASP A 8 -1.78 1.39 -25.74
C ASP A 8 -2.84 1.74 -24.66
N GLY A 9 -2.48 2.50 -23.63
CA GLY A 9 -3.34 2.89 -22.51
C GLY A 9 -3.55 1.78 -21.46
N ALA A 10 -2.95 0.60 -21.64
CA ALA A 10 -3.07 -0.49 -20.68
C ALA A 10 -2.34 -0.17 -19.37
N ARG A 11 -2.99 -0.48 -18.26
CA ARG A 11 -2.47 -0.24 -16.91
C ARG A 11 -2.85 -1.37 -15.97
N HIS A 12 -1.98 -1.66 -15.01
CA HIS A 12 -2.35 -2.50 -13.88
C HIS A 12 -3.26 -1.70 -12.94
N PRO A 13 -4.43 -2.22 -12.50
CA PRO A 13 -5.46 -1.44 -11.82
C PRO A 13 -4.99 -0.82 -10.49
N HIS A 14 -4.06 -1.51 -9.82
CA HIS A 14 -3.52 -1.09 -8.53
C HIS A 14 -2.10 -0.52 -8.59
N HIS A 15 -1.58 -0.22 -9.78
CA HIS A 15 -0.25 0.36 -9.93
C HIS A 15 -0.28 1.87 -9.70
N PRO A 16 0.65 2.42 -8.90
CA PRO A 16 0.71 3.86 -8.67
C PRO A 16 1.14 4.64 -9.91
N ARG A 17 0.69 5.90 -9.99
CA ARG A 17 1.15 6.83 -11.04
C ARG A 17 2.64 7.13 -10.96
N SER A 18 3.22 7.04 -9.77
CA SER A 18 4.66 7.14 -9.54
C SER A 18 5.09 6.30 -8.34
N TYR A 19 6.30 5.76 -8.40
CA TYR A 19 6.92 5.01 -7.33
C TYR A 19 8.44 5.17 -7.39
N GLU A 20 9.12 4.77 -6.33
CA GLU A 20 10.57 4.86 -6.21
C GLU A 20 11.21 3.47 -6.22
N ILE A 21 12.34 3.35 -6.92
CA ILE A 21 13.20 2.17 -6.89
C ILE A 21 14.38 2.53 -5.99
N THR A 22 14.27 2.19 -4.70
CA THR A 22 15.30 2.50 -3.70
C THR A 22 16.24 1.32 -3.45
N ALA A 23 15.88 0.11 -3.87
CA ALA A 23 16.75 -1.06 -3.72
C ALA A 23 17.99 -0.93 -4.63
N PRO A 24 19.21 -0.96 -4.08
CA PRO A 24 20.44 -0.77 -4.87
C PRO A 24 20.58 -1.77 -6.04
N GLY A 25 20.13 -3.01 -5.84
CA GLY A 25 20.16 -4.04 -6.87
C GLY A 25 19.23 -3.74 -8.05
N GLU A 26 17.99 -3.30 -7.79
CA GLU A 26 17.01 -2.96 -8.83
C GLU A 26 17.43 -1.69 -9.59
N ALA A 27 17.95 -0.68 -8.88
CA ALA A 27 18.52 0.51 -9.49
C ALA A 27 19.75 0.17 -10.35
N GLY A 28 20.58 -0.78 -9.90
CA GLY A 28 21.69 -1.33 -10.66
C GLY A 28 21.24 -2.04 -11.95
N GLU A 29 20.19 -2.86 -11.88
CA GLU A 29 19.63 -3.58 -13.02
C GLU A 29 19.13 -2.62 -14.11
N VAL A 30 18.37 -1.59 -13.72
CA VAL A 30 17.88 -0.56 -14.67
C VAL A 30 19.04 0.17 -15.33
N ARG A 31 20.08 0.54 -14.56
CA ARG A 31 21.27 1.20 -15.12
C ARG A 31 22.02 0.29 -16.08
N ALA A 32 22.24 -0.97 -15.73
CA ALA A 32 22.96 -1.95 -16.56
C ALA A 32 22.26 -2.20 -17.90
N VAL A 33 20.93 -2.33 -17.89
CA VAL A 33 20.13 -2.55 -19.11
C VAL A 33 20.18 -1.32 -20.04
N ARG A 34 20.15 -0.12 -19.47
CA ARG A 34 20.28 1.13 -20.25
C ARG A 34 21.68 1.30 -20.84
N GLU A 35 22.71 1.02 -20.05
CA GLU A 35 24.11 1.00 -20.50
C GLU A 35 24.33 0.04 -21.67
N LEU A 36 23.77 -1.18 -21.58
CA LEU A 36 23.85 -2.15 -22.67
C LEU A 36 23.13 -1.68 -23.93
N GLY A 37 21.89 -1.20 -23.81
CA GLY A 37 21.13 -0.74 -24.97
C GLY A 37 21.79 0.45 -25.68
N ARG A 38 22.41 1.37 -24.93
CA ARG A 38 23.24 2.44 -25.51
C ARG A 38 24.41 1.90 -26.33
N ARG A 39 25.16 0.93 -25.77
CA ARG A 39 26.29 0.30 -26.48
C ARG A 39 25.84 -0.39 -27.77
N LEU A 40 24.69 -1.06 -27.75
CA LEU A 40 24.13 -1.74 -28.92
C LEU A 40 23.67 -0.75 -29.99
N ALA A 41 22.98 0.33 -29.61
CA ALA A 41 22.56 1.38 -30.55
C ALA A 41 23.77 2.09 -31.19
N ALA A 42 24.79 2.44 -30.39
CA ALA A 42 26.02 3.02 -30.92
C ALA A 42 26.73 2.09 -31.91
N ALA A 43 26.76 0.77 -31.64
CA ALA A 43 27.32 -0.22 -32.56
C ALA A 43 26.49 -0.37 -33.86
N ALA A 44 25.19 -0.11 -33.81
CA ALA A 44 24.29 -0.09 -34.97
C ALA A 44 24.38 1.21 -35.80
N GLY A 45 25.16 2.20 -35.34
CA GLY A 45 25.27 3.50 -35.99
C GLY A 45 24.11 4.45 -35.68
N ASP A 46 23.29 4.14 -34.67
CA ASP A 46 22.23 5.03 -34.21
C ASP A 46 22.85 6.15 -33.34
N ASP A 47 22.66 7.40 -33.75
CA ASP A 47 23.07 8.57 -32.97
C ASP A 47 22.06 8.84 -31.86
N LEU A 48 22.20 8.11 -30.74
CA LEU A 48 21.47 8.43 -29.52
C LEU A 48 22.03 9.73 -28.96
N PHE A 49 21.35 10.85 -29.28
CA PHE A 49 21.63 12.18 -28.72
C PHE A 49 21.78 12.10 -27.19
N GLY A 50 23.01 12.06 -26.69
CA GLY A 50 23.27 12.14 -25.26
C GLY A 50 22.95 13.55 -24.79
N CYS A 51 21.92 13.74 -23.95
CA CYS A 51 21.79 15.07 -23.35
C CYS A 51 22.98 15.30 -22.42
N SER A 52 23.79 16.30 -22.72
CA SER A 52 24.84 16.81 -21.82
C SER A 52 24.27 17.41 -20.52
N CYS A 53 22.95 17.53 -20.41
CA CYS A 53 22.23 18.12 -19.30
C CYS A 53 21.87 17.10 -18.19
N GLY A 54 22.84 16.59 -17.44
CA GLY A 54 22.56 15.84 -16.20
C GLY A 54 22.34 14.33 -16.36
N ASP A 55 23.13 13.71 -17.23
CA ASP A 55 23.16 12.26 -17.46
C ASP A 55 24.31 11.58 -16.68
N ASP A 56 24.74 12.16 -15.55
CA ASP A 56 25.83 11.64 -14.71
C ASP A 56 25.54 10.22 -14.17
N ASP A 57 24.27 9.81 -14.16
CA ASP A 57 23.84 8.46 -13.76
C ASP A 57 23.47 7.53 -14.94
N GLY A 58 23.51 8.02 -16.20
CA GLY A 58 23.16 7.26 -17.39
C GLY A 58 21.70 6.77 -17.42
N THR A 59 20.78 7.50 -16.80
CA THR A 59 19.39 7.04 -16.52
C THR A 59 18.32 7.64 -17.42
N ARG A 60 18.61 8.57 -18.33
CA ARG A 60 17.54 9.32 -19.02
C ARG A 60 17.08 8.71 -20.34
N HIS A 61 17.91 7.89 -20.98
CA HIS A 61 17.56 7.24 -22.25
C HIS A 61 16.88 5.88 -22.01
N ALA A 62 15.60 5.81 -22.34
CA ALA A 62 14.83 4.57 -22.28
C ALA A 62 15.22 3.62 -23.41
N THR A 63 15.56 2.38 -23.07
CA THR A 63 15.76 1.26 -24.01
C THR A 63 14.55 0.32 -23.97
N PRO A 64 14.29 -0.49 -25.03
CA PRO A 64 13.21 -1.48 -25.03
C PRO A 64 13.24 -2.40 -23.79
N GLU A 65 14.43 -2.85 -23.40
CA GLU A 65 14.62 -3.71 -22.24
C GLU A 65 14.36 -2.95 -20.94
N SER A 66 14.79 -1.68 -20.83
CA SER A 66 14.49 -0.86 -19.64
C SER A 66 12.99 -0.55 -19.53
N ASN A 67 12.31 -0.38 -20.66
CA ASN A 67 10.86 -0.22 -20.71
C ASN A 67 10.16 -1.50 -20.27
N ARG A 68 10.60 -2.68 -20.75
CA ARG A 68 10.06 -3.97 -20.28
C ARG A 68 10.30 -4.20 -18.79
N LEU A 69 11.45 -3.76 -18.26
CA LEU A 69 11.78 -3.92 -16.84
C LEU A 69 10.92 -3.02 -15.94
N LEU A 70 10.55 -1.83 -16.43
CA LEU A 70 9.74 -0.85 -15.71
C LEU A 70 8.24 -0.96 -16.04
N ASP A 71 7.85 -1.77 -17.03
CA ASP A 71 6.44 -1.97 -17.43
C ASP A 71 5.66 -2.61 -16.26
N PRO A 72 4.61 -1.96 -15.75
CA PRO A 72 3.77 -2.48 -14.68
C PRO A 72 3.09 -3.83 -15.00
N LEU A 73 2.89 -4.11 -16.29
CA LEU A 73 2.24 -5.32 -16.80
C LEU A 73 3.23 -6.42 -17.20
N SER A 74 4.53 -6.11 -17.22
CA SER A 74 5.56 -7.12 -17.47
C SER A 74 5.67 -8.08 -16.28
N PRO A 75 5.49 -9.40 -16.47
CA PRO A 75 5.51 -10.37 -15.37
C PRO A 75 6.89 -10.46 -14.70
N ASP A 76 7.96 -10.19 -15.45
CA ASP A 76 9.34 -10.22 -14.96
C ASP A 76 9.85 -8.84 -14.51
N GLY A 77 9.02 -7.80 -14.69
CA GLY A 77 9.36 -6.42 -14.40
C GLY A 77 9.47 -6.14 -12.90
N ILE A 78 10.19 -5.08 -12.55
CA ILE A 78 10.37 -4.61 -11.17
C ILE A 78 9.01 -4.40 -10.46
N PRO A 79 7.99 -3.76 -11.09
CA PRO A 79 6.68 -3.64 -10.46
C PRO A 79 6.03 -4.98 -10.09
N ALA A 80 6.11 -6.00 -10.96
CA ALA A 80 5.54 -7.31 -10.68
C ALA A 80 6.27 -8.00 -9.51
N ARG A 81 7.61 -7.89 -9.46
CA ARG A 81 8.42 -8.39 -8.33
C ARG A 81 8.01 -7.72 -7.01
N HIS A 82 7.76 -6.41 -7.01
CA HIS A 82 7.31 -5.69 -5.81
C HIS A 82 5.95 -6.21 -5.31
N ARG A 83 5.00 -6.38 -6.23
CA ARG A 83 3.67 -6.91 -5.90
C ARG A 83 3.75 -8.36 -5.38
N ALA A 84 4.60 -9.19 -6.00
CA ALA A 84 4.84 -10.56 -5.55
C ALA A 84 5.46 -10.61 -4.15
N ARG A 85 6.48 -9.79 -3.87
CA ARG A 85 7.07 -9.67 -2.52
C ARG A 85 6.05 -9.23 -1.49
N TRP A 86 5.23 -8.23 -1.83
CA TRP A 86 4.16 -7.76 -0.95
C TRP A 86 3.13 -8.86 -0.66
N ALA A 87 2.66 -9.57 -1.69
CA ALA A 87 1.70 -10.67 -1.52
C ALA A 87 2.26 -11.82 -0.68
N ALA A 88 3.54 -12.18 -0.89
CA ALA A 88 4.23 -13.21 -0.11
C ALA A 88 4.39 -12.81 1.37
N ALA A 89 4.55 -11.52 1.66
CA ALA A 89 4.66 -10.98 3.01
C ALA A 89 3.30 -10.80 3.71
N ALA A 90 2.18 -11.05 3.04
CA ALA A 90 0.86 -10.94 3.66
C ALA A 90 0.69 -11.98 4.79
N PRO A 91 -0.10 -11.65 5.85
CA PRO A 91 -0.50 -12.63 6.86
C PRO A 91 -1.11 -13.88 6.22
N LEU A 92 -0.90 -15.05 6.82
CA LEU A 92 -1.22 -16.35 6.21
C LEU A 92 -2.65 -16.41 5.62
N GLY A 93 -3.67 -16.01 6.39
CA GLY A 93 -5.07 -15.99 5.96
C GLY A 93 -5.42 -14.93 4.90
N LEU A 94 -4.51 -14.00 4.61
CA LEU A 94 -4.66 -12.93 3.62
C LEU A 94 -3.82 -13.16 2.35
N ARG A 95 -2.99 -14.21 2.28
CA ARG A 95 -2.06 -14.43 1.16
C ARG A 95 -2.76 -14.63 -0.17
N GLU A 96 -3.82 -15.42 -0.21
CA GLU A 96 -4.58 -15.66 -1.46
C GLU A 96 -5.24 -14.37 -1.97
N TYR A 97 -5.86 -13.61 -1.06
CA TYR A 97 -6.43 -12.30 -1.35
C TYR A 97 -5.37 -11.31 -1.87
N ALA A 98 -4.22 -11.25 -1.21
CA ALA A 98 -3.11 -10.40 -1.64
C ALA A 98 -2.53 -10.84 -3.00
N ALA A 99 -2.39 -12.15 -3.25
CA ALA A 99 -1.94 -12.68 -4.52
C ALA A 99 -2.89 -12.33 -5.67
N ALA A 100 -4.21 -12.44 -5.45
CA ALA A 100 -5.21 -12.04 -6.43
C ALA A 100 -5.11 -10.55 -6.79
N LEU A 101 -4.97 -9.67 -5.80
CA LEU A 101 -4.76 -8.24 -6.03
C LEU A 101 -3.43 -7.93 -6.73
N ALA A 102 -2.36 -8.65 -6.38
CA ALA A 102 -1.04 -8.53 -7.01
C ALA A 102 -1.05 -8.95 -8.49
N ALA A 103 -1.92 -9.88 -8.85
CA ALA A 103 -2.18 -10.32 -10.22
C ALA A 103 -3.14 -9.38 -10.99
N GLY A 104 -3.74 -8.39 -10.32
CA GLY A 104 -4.60 -7.39 -10.95
C GLY A 104 -6.11 -7.66 -10.82
N ALA A 105 -6.54 -8.57 -9.95
CA ALA A 105 -7.97 -8.71 -9.63
C ALA A 105 -8.51 -7.38 -9.08
N GLU A 106 -9.59 -6.85 -9.64
CA GLU A 106 -10.17 -5.57 -9.19
C GLU A 106 -10.98 -5.73 -7.91
N ASP A 107 -11.75 -6.82 -7.79
CA ASP A 107 -12.59 -7.10 -6.63
C ASP A 107 -12.54 -8.59 -6.22
N PRO A 108 -11.39 -9.07 -5.72
CA PRO A 108 -11.31 -10.43 -5.21
C PRO A 108 -12.18 -10.60 -3.96
N ALA A 109 -12.79 -11.77 -3.83
CA ALA A 109 -13.63 -12.09 -2.68
C ALA A 109 -12.86 -11.93 -1.36
N PRO A 110 -13.46 -11.30 -0.32
CA PRO A 110 -12.79 -11.15 0.95
C PRO A 110 -12.55 -12.53 1.60
N PRO A 111 -11.39 -12.74 2.24
CA PRO A 111 -11.08 -14.00 2.90
C PRO A 111 -12.02 -14.24 4.09
N ARG A 112 -12.44 -15.49 4.26
CA ARG A 112 -13.35 -15.89 5.36
C ARG A 112 -12.56 -16.27 6.61
N GLY A 113 -13.09 -15.92 7.78
CA GLY A 113 -12.53 -16.36 9.06
C GLY A 113 -11.24 -15.64 9.48
N VAL A 114 -10.84 -14.56 8.79
CA VAL A 114 -9.69 -13.75 9.20
C VAL A 114 -10.15 -12.65 10.16
N PRO A 115 -9.59 -12.57 11.38
CA PRO A 115 -9.92 -11.49 12.32
C PRO A 115 -9.54 -10.12 11.76
N LEU A 116 -10.37 -9.10 11.97
CA LEU A 116 -10.09 -7.74 11.51
C LEU A 116 -8.85 -7.13 12.20
N SER A 117 -8.47 -7.62 13.38
CA SER A 117 -7.21 -7.26 14.05
C SER A 117 -5.98 -7.62 13.23
N VAL A 118 -6.04 -8.70 12.43
CA VAL A 118 -4.99 -9.07 11.46
C VAL A 118 -4.94 -8.08 10.31
N ALA A 119 -6.10 -7.62 9.82
CA ALA A 119 -6.15 -6.58 8.78
C ALA A 119 -5.61 -5.23 9.29
N PHE A 120 -5.90 -4.86 10.55
CA PHE A 120 -5.27 -3.72 11.19
C PHE A 120 -3.75 -3.88 11.31
N GLY A 121 -3.28 -5.05 11.77
CA GLY A 121 -1.84 -5.33 11.86
C GLY A 121 -1.15 -5.23 10.51
N TRP A 122 -1.81 -5.71 9.45
CA TRP A 122 -1.29 -5.61 8.08
C TRP A 122 -1.21 -4.16 7.59
N LEU A 123 -2.20 -3.32 7.90
CA LEU A 123 -2.21 -1.89 7.59
C LEU A 123 -1.15 -1.10 8.37
N GLY A 124 -0.91 -1.49 9.63
CA GLY A 124 0.06 -0.84 10.51
C GLY A 124 1.50 -1.34 10.35
N ALA A 125 1.72 -2.40 9.58
CA ALA A 125 3.03 -3.00 9.39
C ALA A 125 4.02 -2.00 8.76
N VAL A 126 5.21 -1.89 9.36
CA VAL A 126 6.30 -1.08 8.81
C VAL A 126 6.87 -1.78 7.58
N ARG A 127 6.92 -1.07 6.46
CA ARG A 127 7.45 -1.59 5.20
C ARG A 127 8.89 -1.13 5.00
N PRO A 128 9.81 -2.02 4.60
CA PRO A 128 11.18 -1.64 4.26
C PRO A 128 11.27 -0.63 3.10
N GLN A 129 10.36 -0.74 2.13
CA GLN A 129 10.31 0.12 0.94
C GLN A 129 8.90 0.73 0.84
N PRO A 130 8.63 1.83 1.55
CA PRO A 130 7.27 2.35 1.71
C PRO A 130 6.66 2.94 0.42
N ARG A 131 7.50 3.33 -0.55
CA ARG A 131 7.08 3.98 -1.82
C ARG A 131 7.38 3.13 -3.07
N ASP A 132 7.52 1.82 -2.91
CA ASP A 132 7.71 0.90 -4.03
C ASP A 132 6.43 0.73 -4.88
N ALA A 133 6.53 0.13 -6.06
CA ALA A 133 5.37 -0.13 -6.94
C ALA A 133 4.17 -0.89 -6.32
N ALA A 134 4.29 -1.47 -5.11
CA ALA A 134 3.19 -2.12 -4.41
C ALA A 134 2.57 -1.23 -3.31
N TRP A 135 3.00 0.02 -3.15
CA TRP A 135 2.57 0.87 -2.04
C TRP A 135 1.07 1.13 -2.00
N LEU A 136 0.43 1.35 -3.15
CA LEU A 136 -1.04 1.51 -3.20
C LEU A 136 -1.77 0.23 -2.78
N LEU A 137 -1.25 -0.95 -3.13
CA LEU A 137 -1.83 -2.22 -2.70
C LEU A 137 -1.71 -2.39 -1.19
N ALA A 138 -0.54 -2.05 -0.63
CA ALA A 138 -0.30 -2.15 0.80
C ALA A 138 -1.22 -1.25 1.64
N GLU A 139 -1.65 -0.11 1.10
CA GLU A 139 -2.63 0.76 1.75
C GLU A 139 -4.07 0.28 1.49
N ARG A 140 -4.45 0.11 0.21
CA ARG A 140 -5.85 -0.12 -0.17
C ARG A 140 -6.35 -1.51 0.19
N ALA A 141 -5.51 -2.53 0.13
CA ALA A 141 -5.97 -3.91 0.34
C ALA A 141 -6.49 -4.15 1.78
N PRO A 142 -5.77 -3.75 2.85
CA PRO A 142 -6.32 -3.80 4.21
C PRO A 142 -7.53 -2.88 4.38
N LEU A 143 -7.49 -1.66 3.83
CA LEU A 143 -8.58 -0.68 3.97
C LEU A 143 -9.91 -1.22 3.41
N ARG A 144 -9.88 -1.95 2.29
CA ARG A 144 -11.07 -2.58 1.70
C ARG A 144 -11.71 -3.61 2.63
N LEU A 145 -10.90 -4.40 3.33
CA LEU A 145 -11.39 -5.39 4.30
C LEU A 145 -12.06 -4.71 5.51
N LEU A 146 -11.51 -3.56 5.93
CA LEU A 146 -11.99 -2.81 7.09
C LEU A 146 -13.22 -1.95 6.79
N ALA A 147 -13.29 -1.35 5.59
CA ALA A 147 -14.36 -0.42 5.21
C ALA A 147 -15.75 -1.07 5.13
N GLY A 148 -15.81 -2.39 4.89
CA GLY A 148 -17.05 -3.15 4.85
C GLY A 148 -17.60 -3.59 6.22
N ALA A 149 -16.80 -3.47 7.29
CA ALA A 149 -17.13 -4.00 8.60
C ALA A 149 -18.02 -3.06 9.42
N ALA A 150 -18.83 -3.63 10.32
CA ALA A 150 -19.61 -2.84 11.25
C ALA A 150 -18.72 -2.20 12.32
N THR A 151 -19.09 -1.00 12.79
CA THR A 151 -18.32 -0.26 13.81
C THR A 151 -18.07 -1.09 15.08
N VAL A 152 -19.01 -1.95 15.46
CA VAL A 152 -18.86 -2.85 16.62
C VAL A 152 -17.78 -3.91 16.41
N GLU A 153 -17.67 -4.46 15.21
CA GLU A 153 -16.65 -5.46 14.86
C GLU A 153 -15.26 -4.82 14.81
N LEU A 154 -15.18 -3.62 14.22
CA LEU A 154 -13.96 -2.81 14.21
C LEU A 154 -13.51 -2.46 15.64
N ALA A 155 -14.45 -2.10 16.52
CA ALA A 155 -14.14 -1.80 17.92
C ALA A 155 -13.65 -3.02 18.70
N TRP A 156 -14.21 -4.21 18.44
CA TRP A 156 -13.70 -5.46 19.01
C TRP A 156 -12.29 -5.76 18.52
N ALA A 157 -12.04 -5.63 17.22
CA ALA A 157 -10.72 -5.84 16.65
C ALA A 157 -9.65 -4.88 17.18
N VAL A 158 -9.99 -3.63 17.49
CA VAL A 158 -9.09 -2.69 18.18
C VAL A 158 -8.66 -3.23 19.55
N ARG A 159 -9.57 -3.84 20.31
CA ARG A 159 -9.26 -4.39 21.64
C ARG A 159 -8.35 -5.61 21.57
N GLU A 160 -8.42 -6.37 20.49
CA GLU A 160 -7.59 -7.54 20.24
C GLU A 160 -6.27 -7.22 19.52
N SER A 161 -6.06 -5.96 19.14
CA SER A 161 -4.90 -5.55 18.36
C SER A 161 -3.65 -5.41 19.22
N ASP A 162 -2.52 -5.86 18.67
CA ASP A 162 -1.20 -5.54 19.19
C ASP A 162 -0.77 -4.11 18.82
N ARG A 163 0.50 -3.75 19.07
CA ARG A 163 1.03 -2.43 18.73
C ARG A 163 0.91 -2.09 17.23
N ALA A 164 1.18 -3.04 16.34
CA ALA A 164 1.07 -2.83 14.91
C ALA A 164 -0.39 -2.71 14.49
N GLY A 165 -1.27 -3.52 15.08
CA GLY A 165 -2.71 -3.41 14.91
C GLY A 165 -3.25 -2.04 15.35
N LEU A 166 -2.81 -1.51 16.50
CA LEU A 166 -3.22 -0.18 16.96
C LEU A 166 -2.72 0.93 16.04
N GLU A 167 -1.50 0.80 15.49
CA GLU A 167 -0.98 1.71 14.47
C GLU A 167 -1.86 1.73 13.22
N GLY A 168 -2.22 0.55 12.70
CA GLY A 168 -3.13 0.42 11.55
C GLY A 168 -4.55 0.91 11.86
N ALA A 169 -5.05 0.64 13.06
CA ALA A 169 -6.36 1.09 13.49
C ALA A 169 -6.45 2.61 13.58
N VAL A 170 -5.45 3.28 14.18
CA VAL A 170 -5.39 4.74 14.18
C VAL A 170 -5.42 5.31 12.76
N ARG A 171 -4.63 4.74 11.83
CA ARG A 171 -4.65 5.16 10.42
C ARG A 171 -6.03 5.00 9.79
N PHE A 172 -6.69 3.86 10.00
CA PHE A 172 -8.03 3.61 9.46
C PHE A 172 -9.08 4.57 10.03
N PHE A 173 -9.16 4.73 11.35
CA PHE A 173 -10.16 5.60 12.00
C PHE A 173 -9.91 7.09 11.73
N ALA A 174 -8.66 7.49 11.50
CA ALA A 174 -8.29 8.84 11.05
C ALA A 174 -8.42 9.02 9.52
N GLY A 175 -8.54 7.93 8.77
CA GLY A 175 -8.70 7.89 7.32
C GLY A 175 -10.12 8.20 6.84
N GLU A 176 -10.26 8.50 5.56
CA GLU A 176 -11.54 8.84 4.94
C GLU A 176 -12.49 7.62 4.84
N GLU A 177 -11.91 6.43 4.80
CA GLU A 177 -12.58 5.14 4.67
C GLU A 177 -13.51 4.83 5.85
N PHE A 178 -13.13 5.25 7.06
CA PHE A 178 -14.03 5.18 8.22
C PHE A 178 -15.14 6.23 8.17
N THR A 179 -14.93 7.36 7.49
CA THR A 179 -15.86 8.50 7.50
C THR A 179 -17.03 8.32 6.56
N THR A 180 -17.98 7.51 6.98
CA THR A 180 -19.36 7.71 6.56
C THR A 180 -19.92 8.95 7.27
N ARG A 181 -20.59 9.85 6.53
CA ARG A 181 -21.21 11.08 7.08
C ARG A 181 -22.21 10.81 8.23
N HIS A 182 -22.58 9.55 8.45
CA HIS A 182 -23.65 9.12 9.35
C HIS A 182 -23.19 8.95 10.82
N PRO A 183 -23.70 9.75 11.79
CA PRO A 183 -23.23 9.73 13.18
C PRO A 183 -23.30 8.37 13.89
N LYS A 184 -24.29 7.51 13.59
CA LYS A 184 -24.39 6.18 14.24
C LYS A 184 -23.20 5.28 13.91
N ARG A 185 -22.60 5.41 12.72
CA ARG A 185 -21.43 4.60 12.29
C ARG A 185 -20.11 5.11 12.89
N ARG A 186 -20.14 6.29 13.50
CA ARG A 186 -19.00 6.92 14.18
C ARG A 186 -18.97 6.67 15.69
N ARG A 187 -19.99 5.98 16.23
CA ARG A 187 -20.09 5.66 17.66
C ARG A 187 -19.21 4.46 17.98
N VAL A 188 -18.17 4.69 18.76
CA VAL A 188 -17.21 3.66 19.19
C VAL A 188 -17.30 3.50 20.71
N PRO A 189 -17.33 2.26 21.24
CA PRO A 189 -17.23 1.98 22.68
C PRO A 189 -16.02 2.66 23.33
N ASP A 190 -16.15 3.09 24.59
CA ASP A 190 -15.14 3.94 25.24
C ASP A 190 -13.81 3.21 25.37
N THR A 191 -13.81 1.90 25.65
CA THR A 191 -12.56 1.11 25.69
C THR A 191 -11.76 1.19 24.39
N ALA A 192 -12.41 1.00 23.24
CA ALA A 192 -11.72 1.03 21.95
C ALA A 192 -11.30 2.47 21.59
N ARG A 193 -12.17 3.44 21.88
CA ARG A 193 -11.86 4.86 21.71
C ARG A 193 -10.65 5.29 22.53
N ASP A 194 -10.56 4.88 23.79
CA ASP A 194 -9.47 5.27 24.68
C ASP A 194 -8.14 4.60 24.29
N LEU A 195 -8.17 3.35 23.81
CA LEU A 195 -6.99 2.70 23.22
C LEU A 195 -6.47 3.49 22.00
N LEU A 196 -7.35 3.87 21.08
CA LEU A 196 -6.99 4.65 19.89
C LEU A 196 -6.42 6.03 20.25
N LEU A 197 -7.10 6.77 21.14
CA LEU A 197 -6.65 8.10 21.55
C LEU A 197 -5.33 8.06 22.33
N ARG A 198 -5.14 7.06 23.19
CA ARG A 198 -3.88 6.86 23.92
C ARG A 198 -2.75 6.54 22.95
N HIS A 199 -2.96 5.61 22.01
CA HIS A 199 -1.95 5.24 21.04
C HIS A 199 -1.58 6.41 20.13
N ALA A 200 -2.58 7.17 19.64
CA ALA A 200 -2.39 8.34 18.81
C ALA A 200 -1.58 9.43 19.51
N ARG A 201 -1.85 9.73 20.79
CA ARG A 201 -1.07 10.72 21.56
C ARG A 201 0.43 10.40 21.60
N SER A 202 0.78 9.13 21.75
CA SER A 202 2.18 8.71 21.87
C SER A 202 2.88 8.52 20.54
N HIS A 203 2.18 8.05 19.50
CA HIS A 203 2.81 7.56 18.27
C HIS A 203 2.38 8.30 17.00
N ARG A 204 1.20 8.96 17.00
CA ARG A 204 0.64 9.65 15.84
C ARG A 204 -0.10 10.94 16.24
N PRO A 205 0.59 11.92 16.87
CA PRO A 205 -0.05 13.13 17.40
C PRO A 205 -0.77 13.95 16.32
N GLY A 206 -0.31 13.88 15.05
CA GLY A 206 -0.97 14.53 13.92
C GLY A 206 -2.39 14.03 13.63
N ASP A 207 -2.70 12.78 14.00
CA ASP A 207 -4.02 12.17 13.76
C ASP A 207 -4.98 12.37 14.95
N LEU A 208 -4.49 12.85 16.10
CA LEU A 208 -5.25 12.94 17.34
C LEU A 208 -6.50 13.83 17.21
N ALA A 209 -6.34 15.05 16.69
CA ALA A 209 -7.45 15.99 16.53
C ALA A 209 -8.53 15.45 15.56
N VAL A 210 -8.12 14.68 14.55
CA VAL A 210 -9.03 14.03 13.61
C VAL A 210 -9.83 12.95 14.33
N LEU A 211 -9.17 12.10 15.12
CA LEU A 211 -9.83 11.05 15.91
C LEU A 211 -10.78 11.62 16.95
N GLU A 212 -10.37 12.63 17.72
CA GLU A 212 -11.22 13.25 18.76
C GLU A 212 -12.49 13.85 18.16
N ARG A 213 -12.39 14.45 16.97
CA ARG A 213 -13.55 14.96 16.23
C ARG A 213 -14.42 13.83 15.66
N ARG A 214 -13.81 12.74 15.16
CA ARG A 214 -14.51 11.69 14.42
C ARG A 214 -15.15 10.63 15.31
N LEU A 215 -14.46 10.18 16.36
CA LEU A 215 -14.88 9.12 17.26
C LEU A 215 -15.90 9.64 18.28
N LEU A 216 -17.18 9.41 17.99
CA LEU A 216 -18.25 9.71 18.93
C LEU A 216 -18.34 8.59 19.97
N ARG A 217 -18.71 8.95 21.20
CA ARG A 217 -18.96 7.95 22.24
C ARG A 217 -20.23 7.15 21.93
N ALA A 218 -20.18 5.85 22.20
CA ALA A 218 -21.37 5.00 22.21
C ALA A 218 -22.19 5.23 23.50
N PRO A 219 -23.53 5.20 23.48
CA PRO A 219 -24.36 5.46 24.67
C PRO A 219 -24.34 4.35 25.73
N GLU A 220 -23.88 3.14 25.39
CA GLU A 220 -24.00 1.95 26.23
C GLU A 220 -22.70 1.13 26.21
N ASP A 221 -21.77 1.43 27.11
CA ASP A 221 -20.68 0.50 27.44
C ASP A 221 -21.19 -0.46 28.54
N ARG A 222 -22.16 -1.31 28.21
CA ARG A 222 -22.56 -2.39 29.14
C ARG A 222 -21.47 -3.45 29.12
N ILE A 223 -20.53 -3.29 30.06
CA ILE A 223 -19.63 -4.34 30.53
C ILE A 223 -20.47 -5.62 30.68
N ARG A 224 -20.19 -6.63 29.86
CA ARG A 224 -20.73 -7.97 30.08
C ARG A 224 -20.00 -8.52 31.30
N ARG A 225 -20.56 -8.30 32.49
CA ARG A 225 -20.18 -9.04 33.70
C ARG A 225 -20.67 -10.47 33.49
N SER A 226 -19.76 -11.35 33.12
CA SER A 226 -19.87 -12.79 33.36
C SER A 226 -19.15 -13.10 34.66
#